data_AF-A0A8T3ZR81-F1
#
_entry.id   AF-A0A8T3ZR81-F1
#
_cell.length_a   1.000
_cell.length_b   1.000
_cell.length_c   1.000
_cell.angle_alpha   90.00
_cell.angle_beta   90.00
_cell.angle_gamma   90.00
#
_symmetry.space_group_name_H-M   'P 1'
#
loop_
_entity.id
_entity.type
_entity.pdbx_description
1 polymer ?
#
loop_
_entity_poly.entity_id
_entity_poly.type
_entity_poly.pdbx_seq_one_letter_code
_entity_poly.pdbx_strand_id
1 'polypeptide(L)'
;MEKIEYTGTVWAINHNNPEPLVEHCIKKLQEYGIKKEDIQLTDAPENVKVGAIVVEIWPYHLDIARVRTIRNESFISGSVMQIELKTDEEGTYID
;
A
#
# COMPACT_ATOMS: atom_id res chain seq x y z
N MET A 1 -10.69 13.88 5.49
CA MET A 1 -10.09 12.74 4.78
C MET A 1 -10.36 11.49 5.56
N GLU A 2 -10.71 10.42 4.85
CA GLU A 2 -10.78 9.07 5.40
C GLU A 2 -9.37 8.65 5.82
N LYS A 3 -9.24 7.95 6.95
CA LYS A 3 -7.96 7.42 7.44
C LYS A 3 -7.98 5.91 7.35
N ILE A 4 -6.85 5.32 7.00
CA ILE A 4 -6.69 3.87 7.04
C ILE A 4 -6.46 3.46 8.50
N GLU A 5 -7.39 2.69 9.06
CA GLU A 5 -7.18 2.06 10.37
C GLU A 5 -6.19 0.89 10.22
N TYR A 6 -5.08 0.95 10.94
CA TYR A 6 -4.03 -0.07 10.91
C TYR A 6 -3.33 -0.18 12.26
N THR A 7 -2.65 -1.31 12.46
CA THR A 7 -1.75 -1.55 13.60
C THR A 7 -0.53 -2.31 13.12
N GLY A 8 0.67 -1.84 13.49
CA GLY A 8 1.92 -2.46 13.08
C GLY A 8 2.23 -2.22 11.60
N THR A 9 2.91 -3.18 10.97
CA THR A 9 3.43 -3.04 9.61
C THR A 9 2.34 -2.93 8.55
N VAL A 10 2.50 -1.97 7.65
CA VAL A 10 1.81 -1.86 6.37
C VAL A 10 2.74 -2.40 5.29
N TRP A 11 2.30 -3.45 4.60
CA TRP A 11 3.09 -4.09 3.54
C TRP A 11 2.78 -3.44 2.20
N ALA A 12 3.71 -2.65 1.67
CA ALA A 12 3.61 -2.05 0.35
C ALA A 12 4.30 -2.95 -0.68
N ILE A 13 3.51 -3.60 -1.52
CA ILE A 13 3.99 -4.56 -2.51
C ILE A 13 4.65 -3.81 -3.66
N ASN A 14 5.96 -3.98 -3.78
CA ASN A 14 6.77 -3.28 -4.76
C ASN A 14 7.54 -4.25 -5.65
N HIS A 15 7.01 -4.50 -6.85
CA HIS A 15 7.65 -5.34 -7.87
C HIS A 15 8.64 -4.53 -8.73
N ASN A 16 9.62 -3.89 -8.07
CA ASN A 16 10.61 -3.03 -8.72
C ASN A 16 9.97 -1.87 -9.51
N ASN A 17 8.96 -1.23 -8.92
CA ASN A 17 8.32 -0.04 -9.50
C ASN A 17 9.31 1.14 -9.58
N PRO A 18 9.12 2.06 -10.54
CA PRO A 18 9.94 3.27 -10.64
C PRO A 18 9.92 4.09 -9.35
N GLU A 19 11.06 4.66 -8.99
CA GLU A 19 11.23 5.47 -7.78
C GLU A 19 10.16 6.58 -7.63
N PRO A 20 9.79 7.34 -8.69
CA PRO A 20 8.74 8.37 -8.58
C PRO A 20 7.38 7.82 -8.14
N LEU A 21 7.00 6.61 -8.59
CA LEU A 21 5.76 5.96 -8.18
C LEU A 21 5.84 5.50 -6.72
N VAL A 22 6.98 4.94 -6.31
CA VAL A 22 7.17 4.48 -4.93
C VAL A 22 7.15 5.65 -3.94
N GLU A 23 7.83 6.75 -4.26
CA GLU A 23 7.83 7.96 -3.43
C GLU A 23 6.43 8.56 -3.31
N HIS A 24 5.70 8.65 -4.43
CA HIS A 24 4.33 9.16 -4.42
C HIS A 24 3.38 8.24 -3.65
N CYS A 25 3.53 6.91 -3.78
CA CYS A 25 2.80 5.94 -2.98
C CYS A 25 2.99 6.16 -1.47
N ILE A 26 4.24 6.26 -1.00
CA ILE A 26 4.55 6.51 0.42
C ILE A 26 3.87 7.79 0.90
N LYS A 27 3.98 8.87 0.11
CA LYS A 27 3.35 10.16 0.43
C LYS A 27 1.84 10.04 0.56
N LYS A 28 1.17 9.38 -0.40
CA LYS A 28 -0.27 9.13 -0.34
C LYS A 28 -0.64 8.29 0.89
N LEU A 29 0.10 7.24 1.22
CA LEU A 29 -0.19 6.48 2.45
C LEU A 29 -0.06 7.35 3.72
N GLN A 30 0.90 8.29 3.76
CA GLN A 30 1.03 9.25 4.87
C GLN A 30 -0.15 10.22 4.96
N GLU A 31 -0.68 10.69 3.82
CA GLU A 31 -1.90 11.50 3.76
C GLU A 31 -3.10 10.78 4.40
N TYR A 32 -3.19 9.46 4.21
CA TYR A 32 -4.22 8.60 4.81
C TYR A 32 -3.91 8.14 6.25
N GLY A 33 -2.84 8.68 6.85
CA GLY A 33 -2.52 8.51 8.26
C GLY A 33 -1.57 7.36 8.59
N ILE A 34 -0.96 6.71 7.60
CA ILE A 34 0.06 5.68 7.81
C ILE A 34 1.41 6.34 8.05
N LYS A 35 2.09 5.97 9.14
CA LYS A 35 3.43 6.47 9.43
C LYS A 35 4.46 5.85 8.49
N LYS A 36 5.43 6.64 8.05
CA LYS A 36 6.45 6.20 7.09
C LYS A 36 7.26 5.02 7.63
N GLU A 37 7.58 5.03 8.93
CA GLU A 37 8.31 3.96 9.62
C GLU A 37 7.55 2.63 9.71
N ASP A 38 6.23 2.65 9.53
CA ASP A 38 5.40 1.44 9.54
C ASP A 38 5.27 0.83 8.13
N ILE A 39 5.71 1.53 7.08
CA ILE A 39 5.63 1.07 5.68
C ILE A 39 6.85 0.21 5.35
N GLN A 40 6.61 -1.06 5.07
CA GLN A 40 7.62 -2.00 4.57
C GLN A 40 7.40 -2.24 3.07
N LEU A 41 8.34 -1.74 2.25
CA LEU A 41 8.41 -2.10 0.84
C LEU A 41 8.99 -3.50 0.68
N THR A 42 8.33 -4.34 -0.10
CA THR A 42 8.77 -5.71 -0.38
C THR A 42 8.01 -6.27 -1.59
N ASP A 43 8.60 -7.22 -2.31
CA ASP A 43 7.91 -8.02 -3.32
C ASP A 43 7.28 -9.30 -2.75
N ALA A 44 7.72 -9.71 -1.55
CA ALA A 44 7.29 -10.91 -0.86
C ALA A 44 7.15 -10.66 0.66
N PRO A 45 5.96 -10.26 1.15
CA PRO A 45 5.71 -10.06 2.56
C PRO A 45 5.94 -11.33 3.39
N GLU A 46 6.78 -11.24 4.40
CA GLU A 46 7.05 -12.34 5.32
C GLU A 46 6.36 -12.13 6.67
N ASN A 47 5.95 -13.23 7.33
CA ASN A 47 5.36 -13.20 8.67
C ASN A 47 4.12 -12.30 8.84
N VAL A 48 3.40 -12.02 7.75
CA VAL A 48 2.16 -11.24 7.72
C VAL A 48 1.16 -11.75 8.77
N LYS A 49 0.41 -10.84 9.40
CA LYS A 49 -0.59 -11.15 10.43
C LYS A 49 -2.00 -10.86 9.93
N VAL A 50 -2.98 -11.60 10.46
CA VAL A 50 -4.40 -11.27 10.27
C VAL A 50 -4.65 -9.86 10.82
N GLY A 51 -5.37 -9.03 10.06
CA GLY A 51 -5.60 -7.62 10.36
C GLY A 51 -4.56 -6.66 9.78
N ALA A 52 -3.41 -7.14 9.30
CA ALA A 52 -2.41 -6.29 8.65
C ALA A 52 -2.97 -5.65 7.38
N ILE A 53 -2.48 -4.45 7.06
CA ILE A 53 -2.76 -3.78 5.79
C ILE A 53 -1.70 -4.21 4.77
N VAL A 54 -2.18 -4.55 3.58
CA VAL A 54 -1.37 -4.82 2.39
C VAL A 54 -1.81 -3.82 1.33
N VAL A 55 -0.84 -3.19 0.68
CA VAL A 55 -1.02 -2.18 -0.34
C VAL A 55 -0.43 -2.70 -1.63
N GLU A 56 -1.25 -2.88 -2.66
CA GLU A 56 -0.77 -3.16 -4.01
C GLU A 56 -0.57 -1.84 -4.77
N ILE A 57 0.62 -1.65 -5.33
CA ILE A 57 1.01 -0.42 -6.01
C ILE A 57 0.76 -0.58 -7.51
N TRP A 58 -0.19 0.19 -8.05
CA TRP A 58 -0.44 0.32 -9.48
C TRP A 58 -0.06 1.73 -9.97
N PRO A 59 0.21 1.91 -11.28
CA PRO A 59 0.57 3.23 -11.81
C PRO A 59 -0.51 4.32 -11.63
N TYR A 60 -1.78 3.94 -11.48
CA TYR A 60 -2.89 4.91 -11.42
C TYR A 60 -3.69 4.84 -10.12
N HIS A 61 -3.36 3.89 -9.23
CA HIS A 61 -4.06 3.73 -7.97
C HIS A 61 -3.27 2.86 -6.98
N LEU A 62 -3.65 2.92 -5.71
CA LEU A 62 -3.23 1.99 -4.67
C LEU A 62 -4.44 1.17 -4.23
N ASP A 63 -4.32 -0.14 -4.23
CA ASP A 63 -5.35 -1.02 -3.67
C ASP A 63 -4.99 -1.34 -2.22
N ILE A 64 -5.82 -0.84 -1.29
CA ILE A 64 -5.65 -1.05 0.14
C ILE A 64 -6.50 -2.25 0.53
N ALA A 65 -5.86 -3.31 1.03
CA ALA A 65 -6.52 -4.51 1.47
C ALA A 65 -6.14 -4.86 2.91
N ARG A 66 -7.04 -5.53 3.62
CA ARG A 66 -6.80 -6.03 4.98
C ARG A 66 -6.78 -7.54 4.98
N VAL A 67 -5.76 -8.13 5.59
CA VAL A 67 -5.63 -9.59 5.71
C VAL A 67 -6.74 -10.15 6.60
N ARG A 68 -7.51 -11.10 6.07
CA ARG A 68 -8.66 -11.73 6.75
C ARG A 68 -8.32 -13.11 7.31
N THR A 69 -7.49 -13.87 6.59
CA THR A 69 -7.05 -15.21 7.02
C THR A 69 -5.69 -15.52 6.44
N ILE A 70 -4.95 -16.42 7.10
CA ILE A 70 -3.68 -16.98 6.63
C ILE A 70 -3.86 -18.49 6.53
N ARG A 71 -3.42 -19.09 5.42
CA ARG A 71 -3.48 -20.53 5.16
C ARG A 71 -2.27 -20.93 4.33
N ASN A 72 -1.55 -21.97 4.76
CA ASN A 72 -0.39 -22.52 4.03
C ASN A 72 0.58 -21.42 3.58
N GLU A 73 0.99 -20.54 4.49
CA GLU A 73 1.92 -19.42 4.25
C GLU A 73 1.42 -18.33 3.28
N SER A 74 0.22 -18.49 2.72
CA SER A 74 -0.46 -17.47 1.93
C SER A 74 -1.46 -16.70 2.79
N PHE A 75 -1.59 -15.39 2.57
CA PHE A 75 -2.65 -14.59 3.16
C PHE A 75 -3.78 -14.38 2.14
N ILE A 76 -5.01 -14.32 2.64
CA ILE A 76 -6.19 -13.89 1.88
C ILE A 76 -6.62 -12.56 2.47
N SER A 77 -6.58 -11.51 1.65
CA SER A 77 -7.03 -10.17 2.02
C SER A 77 -8.37 -9.85 1.39
N GLY A 78 -9.05 -8.84 1.92
CA GLY A 78 -10.20 -8.24 1.24
C GLY A 78 -9.98 -6.73 1.13
N SER A 79 -10.47 -6.16 0.02
CA SER A 79 -10.40 -4.73 -0.24
C SER A 79 -11.02 -3.93 0.90
N VAL A 80 -10.33 -2.85 1.26
CA VAL A 80 -10.75 -1.81 2.20
C VAL A 80 -11.14 -0.57 1.41
N MET A 81 -10.24 -0.10 0.54
CA MET A 81 -10.45 1.05 -0.32
C MET A 81 -9.44 1.09 -1.45
N GLN A 82 -9.64 2.02 -2.38
CA GLN A 82 -8.71 2.34 -3.46
C GLN A 82 -8.36 3.83 -3.39
N ILE A 83 -7.07 4.16 -3.54
CA ILE A 83 -6.59 5.54 -3.59
C ILE A 83 -6.15 5.83 -5.01
N GLU A 84 -6.79 6.78 -5.69
CA GLU A 84 -6.40 7.21 -7.04
C GLU A 84 -5.05 7.95 -7.02
N LEU A 85 -4.19 7.66 -7.99
CA LEU A 85 -2.97 8.40 -8.28
C LEU A 85 -3.15 9.19 -9.56
N LYS A 86 -2.71 10.44 -9.57
CA LYS A 86 -2.84 11.33 -10.73
C LYS A 86 -1.47 11.67 -11.28
N THR A 87 -1.41 11.86 -12.59
CA THR A 87 -0.24 12.41 -13.27
C THR A 87 -0.63 13.65 -14.07
N ASP A 88 0.31 14.55 -14.26
CA ASP A 88 0.18 15.63 -15.26
C ASP A 88 0.36 15.11 -16.70
N GLU A 89 0.36 16.02 -17.67
CA GLU A 89 0.54 15.70 -19.10
C GLU A 89 1.92 15.10 -19.42
N GLU A 90 2.92 15.32 -18.56
CA GLU A 90 4.29 14.79 -18.71
C GLU A 90 4.47 13.43 -18.01
N GLY A 91 3.45 12.93 -17.31
CA GLY A 91 3.50 11.68 -16.55
C GLY A 91 4.10 11.82 -15.16
N THR A 92 4.25 13.05 -14.65
CA THR A 92 4.73 13.32 -13.29
C THR A 92 3.59 13.17 -12.31
N TYR A 93 3.79 12.41 -11.23
CA TYR A 93 2.78 12.23 -10.19
C TYR A 93 2.48 13.54 -9.45
N ILE A 94 1.19 13.85 -9.30
CA ILE A 94 0.67 15.07 -8.67
C ILE A 94 -0.36 14.76 -7.58
N ASP A 95 -0.54 15.68 -6.64
CA ASP A 95 -1.48 15.49 -5.53
C ASP A 95 -2.95 15.76 -5.86
#